data_AF-A0A1I8FGE1-F1
#
_entry.id   AF-A0A1I8FGE1-F1
#
_cell.length_a   1.000
_cell.length_b   1.000
_cell.length_c   1.000
_cell.angle_alpha   90.00
_cell.angle_beta   90.00
_cell.angle_gamma   90.00
#
_symmetry.space_group_name_H-M   'P 1'
#
loop_
_entity.id
_entity.type
_entity.pdbx_description
1 polymer ?
#
loop_
_entity_poly.entity_id
_entity_poly.type
_entity_poly.pdbx_seq_one_letter_code
_entity_poly.pdbx_strand_id
1 'polypeptide(L)'
;MDNWPTLQLGAGRVQAEGRVHTGLLKRYEEKSLCEGRSMETFLTYPMHQIPRYIVTLHELLAHTPHDHVDRQQLEFAKSKLEDLSHTENIRKNLAIERMIVEGCDILLDVNQIFVRQGCLTQLPIG
;
A
#
# COMPACT_ATOMS: atom_id res chain seq x y z
N MET A 1 -8.31 7.07 -22.04
CA MET A 1 -7.57 7.66 -23.18
C MET A 1 -6.25 8.14 -22.62
N ASP A 2 -5.28 7.23 -22.49
CA ASP A 2 -3.93 7.58 -22.02
C ASP A 2 -3.03 7.71 -23.24
N ASN A 3 -2.74 8.95 -23.64
CA ASN A 3 -1.86 9.25 -24.76
C ASN A 3 -0.49 9.64 -24.20
N TRP A 4 0.35 8.62 -23.96
CA TRP A 4 1.78 8.83 -23.73
C TRP A 4 2.44 9.19 -25.08
N PRO A 5 3.38 10.16 -25.14
CA PRO A 5 4.09 10.43 -26.38
C PRO A 5 4.90 9.20 -26.76
N THR A 6 4.43 8.47 -27.77
CA THR A 6 5.12 7.29 -28.28
C THR A 6 6.36 7.76 -29.03
N LEU A 7 7.49 7.82 -28.33
CA LEU A 7 8.80 7.77 -28.98
C LEU A 7 8.89 6.42 -29.66
N GLN A 8 8.75 6.41 -30.99
CA GLN A 8 8.87 5.25 -31.86
C GLN A 8 10.31 4.72 -31.86
N LEU A 9 10.66 4.00 -30.79
CA LEU A 9 11.82 3.13 -30.72
C LEU A 9 11.32 1.77 -30.21
N GLY A 10 11.07 0.84 -31.14
CA GLY A 10 11.03 -0.60 -30.82
C GLY A 10 9.74 -1.17 -30.20
N ALA A 11 8.56 -0.89 -30.75
CA ALA A 11 7.29 -1.49 -30.30
C ALA A 11 7.29 -3.03 -30.25
N GLY A 12 8.08 -3.70 -31.10
CA GLY A 12 8.18 -5.17 -31.11
C GLY A 12 8.96 -5.78 -29.95
N ARG A 13 9.90 -5.04 -29.33
CA ARG A 13 10.74 -5.55 -28.24
C ARG A 13 10.04 -5.45 -26.88
N VAL A 14 9.39 -4.31 -26.63
CA VAL A 14 8.64 -4.05 -25.39
C VAL A 14 7.40 -4.96 -25.27
N GLN A 15 6.68 -5.23 -26.36
CA GLN A 15 5.57 -6.19 -26.35
C GLN A 15 6.04 -7.64 -26.16
N ALA A 16 7.17 -8.04 -26.74
CA ALA A 16 7.74 -9.37 -26.54
C ALA A 16 8.19 -9.56 -25.09
N GLU A 17 8.87 -8.58 -24.49
CA GLU A 17 9.29 -8.60 -23.09
C GLU A 17 8.10 -8.64 -22.12
N GLY A 18 7.02 -7.90 -22.40
CA GLY A 18 5.78 -7.97 -21.62
C GLY A 18 5.08 -9.34 -21.69
N ARG A 19 5.12 -10.01 -22.85
CA ARG A 19 4.62 -11.40 -22.99
C ARG A 19 5.50 -12.43 -22.27
N VAL A 20 6.82 -12.22 -22.26
CA VAL A 20 7.76 -13.08 -21.52
C VAL A 20 7.57 -12.91 -20.01
N HIS A 21 7.41 -11.69 -19.53
CA HIS A 21 7.15 -11.40 -18.12
C HIS A 21 5.85 -12.07 -17.62
N THR A 22 4.75 -11.87 -18.35
CA THR A 22 3.44 -12.47 -18.00
C THR A 22 3.46 -13.99 -18.05
N GLY A 23 4.10 -14.58 -19.07
CA GLY A 23 4.26 -16.03 -19.16
C GLY A 23 5.12 -16.63 -18.05
N LEU A 24 6.19 -15.94 -17.66
CA LEU A 24 7.05 -16.36 -16.56
C LEU A 24 6.33 -16.27 -15.22
N LEU A 25 5.65 -15.14 -14.97
CA LEU A 25 4.89 -14.89 -13.74
C LEU A 25 3.84 -15.98 -13.51
N LYS A 26 3.04 -16.28 -14.54
CA LYS A 26 2.00 -17.31 -14.47
C LYS A 26 2.57 -18.69 -14.07
N ARG A 27 3.71 -19.09 -14.64
CA ARG A 27 4.39 -20.35 -14.29
C ARG A 27 4.83 -20.40 -12.83
N TYR A 28 5.19 -19.27 -12.23
CA TYR A 28 5.53 -19.21 -10.81
C TYR A 28 4.28 -19.28 -9.94
N GLU A 29 3.21 -18.59 -10.31
CA GLU A 29 1.94 -18.58 -9.58
C GLU A 29 1.22 -19.95 -9.59
N GLU A 30 1.46 -20.77 -10.62
CA GLU A 30 0.97 -22.16 -10.71
C GLU A 30 1.67 -23.14 -9.74
N LYS A 31 2.77 -22.74 -9.09
CA LYS A 31 3.46 -23.60 -8.11
C LYS A 31 2.57 -23.79 -6.89
N SER A 32 2.53 -25.01 -6.35
CA SER A 32 1.71 -25.34 -5.17
C SER A 32 2.00 -24.46 -3.96
N LEU A 33 3.24 -23.99 -3.78
CA LEU A 33 3.66 -23.05 -2.73
C LEU A 33 2.93 -21.70 -2.80
N CYS A 34 2.44 -21.31 -3.97
CA CYS A 34 1.70 -20.07 -4.14
C CYS A 34 0.23 -20.22 -3.70
N GLU A 35 -0.27 -21.45 -3.53
CA GLU A 35 -1.64 -21.73 -3.07
C GLU A 35 -2.71 -20.98 -3.89
N GLY A 36 -2.47 -20.79 -5.19
CA GLY A 36 -3.36 -20.04 -6.09
C GLY A 36 -3.34 -18.52 -5.91
N ARG A 37 -2.43 -17.97 -5.11
CA ARG A 37 -2.26 -16.52 -4.90
C ARG A 37 -1.34 -15.90 -5.95
N SER A 38 -1.68 -14.69 -6.36
CA SER A 38 -0.86 -13.91 -7.28
C SER A 38 0.40 -13.36 -6.58
N MET A 39 1.43 -13.01 -7.35
CA MET A 39 2.60 -12.30 -6.84
C MET A 39 2.21 -10.98 -6.15
N GLU A 40 1.24 -10.27 -6.70
CA GLU A 40 0.69 -9.05 -6.08
C GLU A 40 0.18 -9.31 -4.66
N THR A 41 -0.47 -10.46 -4.41
CA THR A 41 -0.94 -10.82 -3.07
C THR A 41 0.21 -10.92 -2.08
N PHE A 42 1.35 -11.50 -2.47
CA PHE A 42 2.53 -11.60 -1.61
C PHE A 42 3.19 -10.24 -1.38
N LEU A 43 3.31 -9.43 -2.43
CA LEU A 43 3.92 -8.10 -2.36
C LEU A 43 3.10 -7.12 -1.52
N THR A 44 1.77 -7.27 -1.53
CA THR A 44 0.86 -6.42 -0.75
C THR A 44 0.60 -6.98 0.66
N TYR A 45 1.09 -8.18 0.98
CA TYR A 45 0.84 -8.81 2.29
C TYR A 45 1.25 -7.93 3.48
N PRO A 46 2.44 -7.27 3.49
CA PRO A 46 2.82 -6.39 4.61
C PRO A 46 1.86 -5.20 4.79
N MET A 47 1.36 -4.61 3.69
CA MET A 47 0.42 -3.48 3.74
C MET A 47 -0.93 -3.87 4.36
N HIS A 48 -1.35 -5.12 4.22
CA HIS A 48 -2.56 -5.63 4.85
C HIS A 48 -2.33 -6.12 6.28
N GLN A 49 -1.15 -6.70 6.53
CA GLN A 49 -0.86 -7.38 7.78
C GLN A 49 -0.54 -6.40 8.92
N ILE A 50 0.14 -5.28 8.65
CA ILE A 50 0.47 -4.26 9.66
C ILE A 50 -0.81 -3.68 10.32
N PRO A 51 -1.82 -3.20 9.57
CA PRO A 51 -3.07 -2.75 10.15
C PRO A 51 -3.78 -3.84 10.98
N ARG A 52 -3.71 -5.09 10.53
CA ARG A 52 -4.34 -6.22 11.23
C ARG A 52 -3.71 -6.46 12.60
N TYR A 53 -2.38 -6.36 12.72
CA TYR A 53 -1.72 -6.48 14.02
C TYR A 53 -2.13 -5.39 15.00
N ILE A 54 -2.33 -4.16 14.52
CA ILE A 54 -2.83 -3.06 15.37
C ILE A 54 -4.21 -3.43 15.93
N VAL A 55 -5.13 -3.90 15.09
CA VAL A 55 -6.48 -4.35 15.54
C VAL A 55 -6.38 -5.51 16.54
N THR A 56 -5.59 -6.54 16.22
CA THR A 56 -5.39 -7.69 17.12
C THR A 56 -4.81 -7.27 18.48
N LEU A 57 -3.86 -6.34 18.52
CA LEU A 57 -3.30 -5.85 19.77
C LEU A 57 -4.31 -5.03 20.58
N HIS A 58 -5.18 -4.26 19.92
CA HIS A 58 -6.29 -3.59 20.60
C HIS A 58 -7.23 -4.59 21.24
N GLU A 59 -7.64 -5.61 20.50
CA GLU A 59 -8.54 -6.67 21.00
C GLU A 59 -7.91 -7.45 22.15
N LEU A 60 -6.63 -7.80 22.03
CA LEU A 60 -5.89 -8.49 23.07
C LEU A 60 -5.79 -7.63 24.34
N LEU A 61 -5.38 -6.37 24.21
CA LEU A 61 -5.32 -5.43 25.33
C LEU A 61 -6.69 -5.20 25.98
N ALA A 62 -7.78 -5.22 25.24
CA ALA A 62 -9.12 -5.10 25.84
C ALA A 62 -9.45 -6.25 26.81
N HIS A 63 -8.80 -7.40 26.65
CA HIS A 63 -8.98 -8.59 27.48
C HIS A 63 -7.78 -8.90 28.40
N THR A 64 -6.74 -8.07 28.38
CA THR A 64 -5.56 -8.22 29.25
C THR A 64 -5.69 -7.30 30.46
N PRO A 65 -5.80 -7.85 31.70
CA PRO A 65 -5.84 -7.06 32.93
C PRO A 65 -4.68 -6.08 33.05
N HIS A 66 -4.90 -4.96 33.74
CA HIS A 66 -3.88 -3.91 33.89
C HIS A 66 -2.65 -4.34 34.70
N ASP A 67 -2.81 -5.30 35.59
CA ASP A 67 -1.76 -5.88 36.43
C ASP A 67 -1.10 -7.12 35.80
N HIS A 68 -1.53 -7.52 34.60
CA HIS A 68 -0.94 -8.65 33.90
C HIS A 68 0.50 -8.37 33.48
N VAL A 69 1.40 -9.35 33.63
CA VAL A 69 2.84 -9.23 33.36
C VAL A 69 3.16 -8.78 31.93
N ASP A 70 2.33 -9.14 30.96
CA ASP A 70 2.53 -8.80 29.54
C ASP A 70 1.91 -7.45 29.13
N ARG A 71 1.12 -6.81 30.01
CA ARG A 71 0.37 -5.59 29.66
C ARG A 71 1.26 -4.51 29.07
N GLN A 72 2.38 -4.22 29.74
CA GLN A 72 3.33 -3.19 29.32
C GLN A 72 3.96 -3.51 27.96
N GLN A 73 4.30 -4.78 27.71
CA GLN A 73 4.91 -5.20 26.44
C GLN A 73 3.91 -5.13 25.29
N LEU A 74 2.65 -5.46 25.53
CA LEU A 74 1.58 -5.35 24.54
C LEU A 74 1.28 -3.88 24.18
N GLU A 75 1.23 -2.98 25.17
CA GLU A 75 1.08 -1.54 24.93
C GLU A 75 2.25 -0.97 24.14
N PHE A 76 3.48 -1.38 24.47
CA PHE A 76 4.67 -1.00 23.73
C PHE A 76 4.63 -1.48 22.27
N ALA A 77 4.28 -2.75 22.04
CA ALA A 77 4.15 -3.30 20.69
C ALA A 77 3.09 -2.57 19.86
N LYS A 78 1.95 -2.24 20.48
CA LYS A 78 0.87 -1.47 19.86
C LYS A 78 1.37 -0.09 19.43
N SER A 79 1.97 0.67 20.35
CA SER A 79 2.51 2.00 20.06
C SER A 79 3.53 1.96 18.92
N LYS A 80 4.42 0.96 18.87
CA LYS A 80 5.37 0.83 17.77
C LYS A 80 4.73 0.56 16.42
N LEU A 81 3.67 -0.25 16.37
CA LEU A 81 2.94 -0.48 15.11
C LEU A 81 2.15 0.74 14.66
N GLU A 82 1.58 1.50 15.60
CA GLU A 82 0.93 2.79 15.31
C GLU A 82 1.93 3.78 14.73
N ASP A 83 3.14 3.94 15.31
CA ASP A 83 4.19 4.81 14.78
C ASP A 83 4.59 4.44 13.34
N LEU A 84 4.71 3.14 13.04
CA LEU A 84 5.00 2.65 11.69
C LEU A 84 3.88 2.98 10.70
N SER A 85 2.62 2.85 11.12
CA SER A 85 1.45 3.24 10.32
C SER A 85 1.46 4.73 9.98
N HIS A 86 1.85 5.60 10.93
CA HIS A 86 1.96 7.04 10.68
C HIS A 86 3.04 7.33 9.62
N THR A 87 4.18 6.66 9.70
CA THR A 87 5.26 6.80 8.71
C THR A 87 4.79 6.43 7.29
N GLU A 88 4.03 5.33 7.17
CA GLU A 88 3.48 4.90 5.88
C GLU A 88 2.42 5.88 5.34
N ASN A 89 1.61 6.50 6.22
CA ASN A 89 0.67 7.55 5.83
C ASN A 89 1.39 8.78 5.27
N ILE A 90 2.44 9.26 5.94
CA ILE A 90 3.24 10.40 5.46
C ILE A 90 3.88 10.08 4.11
N ARG A 91 4.36 8.85 3.90
CA ARG A 91 4.93 8.41 2.62
C ARG A 91 3.91 8.45 1.48
N LYS A 92 2.65 8.05 1.74
CA LYS A 92 1.55 8.17 0.77
C LYS A 92 1.19 9.62 0.49
N ASN A 93 1.12 10.46 1.52
CA ASN A 93 0.85 11.89 1.36
C ASN A 93 1.94 12.58 0.53
N LEU A 94 3.21 12.25 0.76
CA LEU A 94 4.33 12.79 -0.01
C LEU A 94 4.27 12.37 -1.49
N ALA A 95 3.81 11.17 -1.80
CA ALA A 95 3.63 10.74 -3.18
C ALA A 95 2.55 11.56 -3.90
N ILE A 96 1.50 11.98 -3.18
CA ILE A 96 0.40 12.81 -3.70
C ILE A 96 0.83 14.26 -3.85
N GLU A 97 1.51 14.82 -2.84
CA GLU A 97 2.04 16.18 -2.86
C GLU A 97 2.87 16.43 -4.12
N ARG A 98 3.74 15.48 -4.48
CA ARG A 98 4.57 15.53 -5.71
C ARG A 98 3.79 15.50 -7.02
N MET A 99 2.52 15.09 -7.00
CA MET A 99 1.64 15.12 -8.17
C MET A 99 0.91 16.46 -8.33
N ILE A 100 0.83 17.26 -7.27
CA ILE A 100 0.15 18.56 -7.27
C ILE A 100 1.12 19.62 -7.79
N VAL A 101 0.71 20.35 -8.81
CA VAL A 101 1.49 21.48 -9.36
C VAL A 101 1.63 22.54 -8.25
N GLU A 102 2.86 23.01 -8.02
CA GLU A 102 3.28 23.91 -6.91
C GLU A 102 3.33 23.27 -5.51
N GLY A 103 2.98 21.99 -5.37
CA GLY A 103 3.00 21.29 -4.10
C GLY A 103 1.80 21.61 -3.20
N CYS A 104 1.76 20.98 -2.02
CA CYS A 104 0.66 21.13 -1.06
C CYS A 104 1.12 20.81 0.36
N ASP A 105 1.73 21.79 1.03
CA ASP A 105 2.36 21.63 2.35
C ASP A 105 1.43 21.06 3.43
N ILE A 106 0.13 21.37 3.36
CA ILE A 106 -0.86 20.87 4.32
C ILE A 106 -0.94 19.33 4.32
N LEU A 107 -0.62 18.65 3.21
CA LEU A 107 -0.63 17.19 3.15
C LEU A 107 0.48 16.54 3.99
N LEU A 108 1.53 17.29 4.34
CA LEU A 108 2.69 16.78 5.09
C LEU A 108 2.55 16.95 6.61
N ASP A 109 1.44 17.52 7.09
CA ASP A 109 1.12 17.57 8.52
C ASP A 109 0.90 16.14 9.05
N VAL A 110 1.58 15.81 10.15
CA VAL A 110 1.50 14.50 10.83
C VAL A 110 0.09 14.16 11.32
N ASN A 111 -0.79 15.15 11.45
CA ASN A 111 -2.18 14.97 11.85
C ASN A 111 -3.11 14.67 10.67
N GLN A 112 -2.62 14.75 9.43
CA GLN A 112 -3.41 14.42 8.24
C GLN A 112 -3.39 12.93 7.96
N ILE A 113 -4.57 12.38 7.65
CA ILE A 113 -4.73 10.97 7.33
C ILE A 113 -5.19 10.85 5.89
N PHE A 114 -4.45 10.08 5.09
CA PHE A 114 -4.89 9.69 3.77
C PHE A 114 -6.11 8.78 3.86
N VAL A 115 -7.26 9.26 3.38
CA VAL A 115 -8.52 8.49 3.45
C VAL A 115 -8.70 7.60 2.22
N ARG A 116 -8.57 8.15 1.00
CA ARG A 116 -8.84 7.44 -0.25
C ARG A 116 -8.29 8.18 -1.47
N GLN A 117 -7.94 7.43 -2.52
CA GLN A 117 -7.65 7.93 -3.87
C GLN A 117 -8.45 7.13 -4.92
N GLY A 118 -8.76 7.76 -6.04
CA GLY A 118 -9.36 7.11 -7.20
C GLY A 118 -9.44 8.05 -8.40
N CYS A 119 -9.64 7.48 -9.59
CA CYS A 119 -9.88 8.26 -10.80
C CYS A 119 -11.31 8.83 -10.78
N LEU A 120 -11.45 10.11 -11.12
CA LEU A 120 -12.74 10.78 -11.26
C LEU A 120 -13.07 11.00 -12.73
N THR A 121 -14.34 10.90 -13.08
CA THR A 121 -14.84 11.30 -14.41
C THR A 121 -15.31 12.75 -14.32
N GLN A 122 -14.65 13.66 -15.04
CA GLN A 122 -15.08 15.05 -15.13
C GLN A 122 -16.23 15.16 -16.14
N LEU A 123 -17.37 15.66 -15.69
CA LEU A 123 -18.47 16.03 -16.58
C LEU A 123 -18.25 17.47 -17.08
N PRO A 124 -18.48 17.75 -18.37
CA PRO A 124 -18.36 19.10 -18.88
C PRO A 124 -19.37 20.02 -18.20
N ILE A 125 -18.91 21.22 -17.84
CA ILE A 125 -19.76 22.29 -17.31
C ILE A 125 -20.47 22.89 -18.53
N GLY A 126 -21.80 22.79 -18.58
CA GLY A 126 -22.64 23.35 -19.65
C GLY A 126 -22.75 24.87 -19.58
#